data_AF-A0A538U9U6-F1
#
_entry.id   AF-A0A538U9U6-F1
#
_cell.length_a   1.000
_cell.length_b   1.000
_cell.length_c   1.000
_cell.angle_alpha   90.00
_cell.angle_beta   90.00
_cell.angle_gamma   90.00
#
_symmetry.space_group_name_H-M   'P 1'
#
loop_
_entity.id
_entity.type
_entity.pdbx_description
1 polymer ?
#
loop_
_entity_poly.entity_id
_entity_poly.type
_entity_poly.pdbx_seq_one_letter_code
_entity_poly.pdbx_strand_id
1 'polypeptide(L)'
;IGMTRIMPPYVFKYSGLKPEDWGISGFVLIAESHISIHTFPEKNFVSVDIFSCKAFDAVLAETYLKKAFQMAKVETNMLDRGTEFPKEINGAARIVRADRRRIARPAASRHA
;
A
#
# COMPACT_ATOMS: atom_id res chain seq x y z
N ILE A 1 -15.06 1.30 -0.32
CA ILE A 1 -14.27 2.53 -0.51
C ILE A 1 -14.52 3.26 -1.85
N GLY A 2 -15.53 2.90 -2.66
CA GLY A 2 -15.90 3.68 -3.86
C GLY A 2 -14.87 3.71 -5.01
N MET A 3 -13.85 2.85 -4.98
CA MET A 3 -12.83 2.74 -6.03
C MET A 3 -13.29 1.82 -7.17
N THR A 4 -12.86 2.14 -8.40
CA THR A 4 -13.11 1.30 -9.58
C THR A 4 -12.29 0.02 -9.50
N ARG A 5 -12.95 -1.14 -9.58
CA ARG A 5 -12.28 -2.44 -9.69
C ARG A 5 -11.79 -2.63 -11.13
N ILE A 6 -10.51 -2.95 -11.30
CA ILE A 6 -9.91 -3.28 -12.61
C ILE A 6 -10.12 -4.76 -12.93
N MET A 7 -10.16 -5.61 -11.89
CA MET A 7 -10.35 -7.06 -12.01
C MET A 7 -11.33 -7.58 -10.96
N PRO A 8 -11.91 -8.78 -11.15
CA PRO A 8 -12.51 -9.52 -10.05
C PRO A 8 -11.45 -9.83 -8.97
N PRO A 9 -11.86 -10.03 -7.70
CA PRO A 9 -10.94 -10.51 -6.68
C PRO A 9 -10.47 -11.93 -7.02
N TYR A 10 -9.16 -12.16 -6.91
CA TYR A 10 -8.56 -13.48 -6.99
C TYR A 10 -8.20 -13.99 -5.61
N VAL A 11 -8.48 -15.26 -5.36
CA VAL A 11 -8.30 -15.90 -4.05
C VAL A 11 -7.50 -17.17 -4.24
N PHE A 12 -6.43 -17.31 -3.47
CA PHE A 12 -5.51 -18.43 -3.52
C PHE A 12 -5.32 -19.01 -2.13
N LYS A 13 -5.41 -20.34 -2.02
CA LYS A 13 -5.02 -21.05 -0.81
C LYS A 13 -3.53 -21.35 -0.88
N TYR A 14 -2.81 -21.05 0.20
CA TYR A 14 -1.42 -21.47 0.38
C TYR A 14 -1.36 -22.55 1.47
N SER A 15 -0.49 -23.54 1.25
CA SER A 15 -0.15 -24.57 2.22
C SER A 15 1.36 -24.78 2.18
N GLY A 16 2.02 -24.46 3.29
CA GLY A 16 3.46 -24.56 3.45
C GLY A 16 3.91 -25.97 3.83
N LEU A 17 5.19 -26.06 4.20
CA LEU A 17 5.82 -27.33 4.60
C LEU A 17 5.29 -27.87 5.92
N LYS A 18 4.97 -26.96 6.85
CA LYS A 18 4.35 -27.31 8.13
C LYS A 18 2.84 -27.25 7.99
N PRO A 19 2.08 -28.21 8.56
CA PRO A 19 0.61 -28.21 8.49
C PRO A 19 -0.02 -26.90 8.96
N GLU A 20 0.60 -26.23 9.94
CA GLU A 20 0.11 -24.97 10.51
C GLU A 20 0.39 -23.73 9.65
N ASP A 21 1.30 -23.83 8.69
CA ASP A 21 1.66 -22.73 7.79
C ASP A 21 0.74 -22.73 6.56
N TRP A 22 -0.55 -22.53 6.79
CA TRP A 22 -1.55 -22.42 5.73
C TRP A 22 -2.36 -21.14 5.85
N GLY A 23 -3.03 -20.78 4.75
CA GLY A 23 -3.84 -19.57 4.72
C GLY A 23 -4.53 -19.31 3.39
N ILE A 24 -5.26 -18.21 3.35
CA ILE A 24 -5.93 -17.70 2.15
C ILE A 24 -5.37 -16.32 1.86
N SER A 25 -4.92 -16.12 0.63
CA SER A 25 -4.52 -14.82 0.10
C SER A 25 -5.55 -14.34 -0.91
N GLY A 26 -6.09 -13.15 -0.72
CA GLY A 26 -7.02 -12.50 -1.63
C GLY A 26 -6.44 -11.21 -2.16
N PHE A 27 -6.67 -10.92 -3.44
CA PHE A 27 -6.17 -9.70 -4.06
C PHE A 27 -7.15 -9.15 -5.10
N VAL A 28 -7.32 -7.83 -5.12
CA VAL A 28 -8.07 -7.13 -6.16
C VAL A 28 -7.32 -5.87 -6.58
N LEU A 29 -7.09 -5.74 -7.89
CA LEU A 29 -6.65 -4.46 -8.44
C LEU A 29 -7.83 -3.49 -8.53
N ILE A 30 -7.58 -2.30 -8.02
CA ILE A 30 -8.44 -1.13 -8.17
C ILE A 30 -7.66 -0.05 -8.91
N ALA A 31 -8.33 0.99 -9.42
CA ALA A 31 -7.69 2.07 -10.17
C ALA A 31 -6.42 2.59 -9.46
N GLU A 32 -5.26 2.39 -10.10
CA GLU A 32 -3.92 2.84 -9.67
C GLU A 32 -3.45 2.32 -8.29
N SER A 33 -4.10 1.30 -7.74
CA SER A 33 -3.85 0.81 -6.38
C SER A 33 -4.37 -0.63 -6.17
N HIS A 34 -4.53 -1.09 -4.93
CA HIS A 34 -4.96 -2.47 -4.66
C HIS A 34 -5.52 -2.67 -3.24
N ILE A 35 -6.25 -3.77 -3.07
CA ILE A 35 -6.59 -4.31 -1.76
C ILE A 35 -6.08 -5.76 -1.69
N SER A 36 -5.33 -6.08 -0.65
CA SER A 36 -4.79 -7.42 -0.37
C SER A 36 -5.28 -7.91 0.99
N ILE A 37 -5.46 -9.23 1.13
CA ILE A 37 -5.73 -9.90 2.40
C ILE A 37 -4.88 -11.17 2.46
N HIS A 38 -4.27 -11.44 3.61
CA HIS A 38 -3.55 -12.68 3.90
C HIS A 38 -3.97 -13.21 5.26
N THR A 39 -4.58 -14.40 5.30
CA THR A 39 -5.01 -15.05 6.54
C THR A 39 -3.98 -16.09 7.00
N PHE A 40 -3.87 -16.26 8.32
CA PHE A 40 -3.05 -17.26 8.99
C PHE A 40 -3.90 -17.91 10.09
N PRO A 41 -4.76 -18.88 9.73
CA PRO A 41 -5.79 -19.40 10.63
C PRO A 41 -5.25 -19.97 11.94
N GLU A 42 -4.20 -20.80 11.90
CA GLU A 42 -3.60 -21.37 13.13
C GLU A 42 -2.99 -20.32 14.06
N LYS A 43 -2.66 -19.15 13.51
CA LYS A 43 -2.08 -18.02 14.27
C LYS A 43 -3.15 -17.02 14.71
N ASN A 44 -4.43 -17.25 14.38
CA ASN A 44 -5.53 -16.31 14.59
C ASN A 44 -5.20 -14.89 14.09
N PHE A 45 -4.51 -14.82 12.95
CA PHE A 45 -3.96 -13.57 12.42
C PHE A 45 -4.42 -13.35 10.99
N VAL A 46 -4.65 -12.09 10.64
CA VAL A 46 -4.90 -11.67 9.26
C VAL A 46 -4.24 -10.32 9.03
N SER A 47 -3.57 -10.20 7.88
CA SER A 47 -2.98 -8.97 7.39
C SER A 47 -3.83 -8.45 6.24
N VAL A 48 -4.11 -7.16 6.22
CA VAL A 48 -4.94 -6.52 5.18
C VAL A 48 -4.28 -5.21 4.76
N ASP A 49 -4.04 -5.03 3.47
CA ASP A 49 -3.64 -3.75 2.91
C ASP A 49 -4.79 -3.14 2.12
N ILE A 50 -5.14 -1.89 2.44
CA ILE A 50 -6.04 -1.07 1.65
C ILE A 50 -5.25 0.11 1.12
N PHE A 51 -4.74 -0.02 -0.10
CA PHE A 51 -4.05 1.06 -0.79
C PHE A 51 -5.02 1.71 -1.78
N SER A 52 -5.18 3.02 -1.72
CA SER A 52 -6.11 3.76 -2.57
C SER A 52 -5.52 5.11 -2.96
N CYS A 53 -5.67 5.48 -4.24
CA CYS A 53 -5.31 6.82 -4.74
C CYS A 53 -6.37 7.88 -4.40
N LYS A 54 -7.56 7.47 -3.92
CA LYS A 54 -8.59 8.36 -3.39
C LYS A 54 -8.67 8.25 -1.89
N ALA A 55 -8.97 9.38 -1.23
CA ALA A 55 -9.31 9.38 0.19
C ALA A 55 -10.51 8.46 0.45
N PHE A 56 -10.46 7.74 1.58
CA PHE A 56 -11.53 6.86 2.03
C PHE A 56 -11.62 6.91 3.55
N ASP A 57 -12.76 6.51 4.09
CA ASP A 57 -12.95 6.39 5.52
C ASP A 57 -12.24 5.11 6.03
N ALA A 58 -11.06 5.30 6.60
CA ALA A 58 -10.26 4.21 7.16
C ALA A 58 -10.90 3.59 8.39
N VAL A 59 -11.63 4.38 9.21
CA VAL A 59 -12.32 3.88 10.41
C VAL A 59 -13.47 2.96 10.00
N LEU A 60 -14.22 3.34 8.96
CA LEU A 60 -15.27 2.49 8.41
C LEU A 60 -14.69 1.19 7.83
N ALA A 61 -13.58 1.27 7.11
CA ALA A 61 -12.91 0.09 6.55
C ALA A 61 -12.41 -0.85 7.66
N GLU A 62 -11.77 -0.30 8.69
CA GLU A 62 -11.30 -1.05 9.86
C GLU A 62 -12.47 -1.70 10.61
N THR A 63 -13.56 -0.96 10.84
CA THR A 63 -14.77 -1.47 11.51
C THR A 63 -15.39 -2.62 10.73
N TYR A 64 -15.43 -2.51 9.40
CA TYR A 64 -15.90 -3.58 8.53
C TYR A 64 -15.04 -4.84 8.68
N LEU A 65 -13.71 -4.71 8.64
CA LEU A 65 -12.79 -5.83 8.79
C LEU A 65 -12.87 -6.47 10.18
N LYS A 66 -12.92 -5.65 11.24
CA LYS A 66 -13.12 -6.09 12.63
C LYS A 66 -14.34 -6.97 12.75
N LYS A 67 -15.47 -6.53 12.19
CA LYS A 67 -16.73 -7.29 12.22
C LYS A 67 -16.66 -8.57 11.38
N ALA A 68 -16.08 -8.49 10.18
CA ALA A 68 -16.00 -9.62 9.26
C ALA A 68 -15.13 -10.77 9.78
N PHE A 69 -14.01 -10.44 10.44
CA PHE A 69 -13.06 -11.42 10.98
C PHE A 69 -13.19 -11.63 12.50
N GLN A 70 -14.16 -10.98 13.15
CA GLN A 70 -14.38 -11.04 14.60
C GLN A 70 -13.10 -10.74 15.41
N MET A 71 -12.34 -9.75 14.97
CA MET A 71 -11.03 -9.43 15.55
C MET A 71 -11.17 -8.85 16.96
N ALA A 72 -10.46 -9.44 17.92
CA ALA A 72 -10.36 -8.90 19.28
C ALA A 72 -9.36 -7.72 19.39
N LYS A 73 -8.32 -7.72 18.55
CA LYS A 73 -7.27 -6.69 18.51
C LYS A 73 -6.99 -6.30 17.07
N VAL A 74 -6.78 -5.01 16.83
CA VAL A 74 -6.37 -4.47 15.54
C VAL A 74 -5.23 -3.49 15.73
N GLU A 75 -4.25 -3.57 14.85
CA GLU A 75 -3.17 -2.61 14.69
C GLU A 75 -3.27 -2.02 13.29
N THR A 76 -3.29 -0.69 13.20
CA THR A 76 -3.50 0.03 11.94
C THR A 76 -2.37 1.03 11.74
N ASN A 77 -1.71 0.97 10.58
CA ASN A 77 -0.70 1.92 10.17
C ASN A 77 -1.17 2.63 8.89
N MET A 78 -1.22 3.96 8.92
CA MET A 78 -1.60 4.78 7.76
C MET A 78 -0.36 5.46 7.19
N LEU A 79 -0.15 5.31 5.89
CA LEU A 79 1.01 5.83 5.20
C LEU A 79 0.58 6.56 3.93
N ASP A 80 0.93 7.84 3.84
CA ASP A 80 0.81 8.60 2.60
C ASP A 80 1.84 8.09 1.59
N ARG A 81 1.37 7.82 0.36
CA ARG A 81 2.21 7.34 -0.74
C ARG A 81 2.17 8.33 -1.89
N GLY A 82 3.28 8.44 -2.61
CA GLY A 82 3.38 9.32 -3.77
C GLY A 82 3.44 10.81 -3.43
N THR A 83 4.06 11.18 -2.30
CA THR A 83 4.31 12.59 -1.92
C THR A 83 5.10 13.35 -2.99
N GLU A 84 6.00 12.66 -3.69
CA GLU A 84 6.76 13.18 -4.84
C GLU A 84 6.23 12.66 -6.19
N PHE A 85 5.06 11.99 -6.19
CA PHE A 85 4.51 11.47 -7.44
C PHE A 85 4.20 12.64 -8.38
N PRO A 86 4.73 12.61 -9.61
CA PRO A 86 4.59 13.73 -10.52
C PRO A 86 3.14 13.83 -11.00
N LYS A 87 2.35 14.68 -10.35
CA LYS A 87 1.00 15.03 -10.83
C LYS A 87 1.06 15.66 -12.22
N GLU A 88 2.15 16.38 -12.48
CA GLU A 88 2.45 17.02 -13.76
C GLU A 88 3.88 16.67 -14.18
N ILE A 89 4.01 15.87 -15.25
CA ILE A 89 5.30 15.38 -15.75
C ILE A 89 6.23 16.56 -16.09
N ASN A 90 5.70 17.60 -16.72
CA ASN A 90 6.48 18.77 -17.13
C ASN A 90 7.01 19.56 -15.93
N GLY A 91 6.20 19.71 -14.87
CA GLY A 91 6.59 20.36 -13.63
C GLY A 91 7.66 19.57 -12.88
N ALA A 92 7.46 18.26 -12.74
CA ALA A 92 8.41 17.37 -12.10
C ALA A 92 9.73 17.25 -12.86
N ALA A 93 9.69 17.16 -14.19
CA ALA A 93 10.89 17.14 -15.03
C ALA A 93 11.73 18.40 -14.85
N ARG A 94 11.11 19.58 -14.66
CA ARG A 94 11.81 20.83 -14.38
C ARG A 94 12.55 20.78 -13.05
N ILE A 95 11.91 20.28 -11.99
CA ILE A 95 12.50 20.12 -10.65
C ILE A 95 13.67 19.13 -10.69
N VAL A 96 13.44 17.93 -11.22
CA VAL A 96 14.48 16.90 -11.33
C VAL A 96 15.69 17.35 -12.14
N ARG A 97 15.48 18.09 -13.26
CA ARG A 97 16.57 18.67 -14.05
C ARG A 97 17.35 19.73 -13.26
N ALA A 98 16.67 20.55 -12.46
CA ALA A 98 17.30 21.56 -11.61
C ALA A 98 18.15 20.92 -10.51
N ASP A 99 17.64 19.89 -9.82
CA ASP A 99 18.38 19.17 -8.78
C ASP A 99 19.60 18.45 -9.33
N ARG A 100 19.48 17.78 -10.47
CA ARG A 100 20.62 17.15 -11.16
C ARG A 100 21.72 18.17 -11.50
N ARG A 101 21.35 19.38 -11.95
CA ARG A 101 22.31 20.47 -12.21
C ARG A 101 22.96 20.99 -10.93
N ARG A 102 22.23 21.00 -9.81
CA ARG A 102 22.73 21.43 -8.50
C ARG A 102 23.73 20.44 -7.91
N ILE A 103 23.46 19.14 -8.03
CA ILE A 103 24.36 18.06 -7.61
C ILE A 103 25.59 17.97 -8.51
N ALA A 104 25.43 18.22 -9.82
CA ALA A 104 26.54 18.20 -10.77
C ALA A 104 27.47 19.43 -10.70
N ARG A 105 27.13 20.47 -9.91
CA ARG A 105 28.09 21.55 -9.63
C ARG A 105 29.10 21.05 -8.59
N PRO A 106 30.41 21.08 -8.88
CA PRO A 106 31.41 20.79 -7.86
C PRO A 106 31.18 21.73 -6.68
N ALA A 107 31.30 21.21 -5.45
CA ALA A 107 31.33 22.06 -4.26
C ALA A 107 32.42 23.11 -4.48
N ALA A 108 32.03 24.37 -4.69
CA ALA A 108 32.99 25.46 -4.77
C ALA A 108 33.82 25.40 -3.49
N SER A 109 35.13 25.28 -3.67
CA SER A 109 36.17 25.19 -2.66
C SER A 109 35.84 26.04 -1.43
N ARG A 110 35.61 25.38 -0.29
CA ARG A 110 35.70 26.02 1.03
C ARG A 110 37.18 26.27 1.32
N HIS A 111 37.73 27.35 0.79
CA HIS A 111 39.03 27.89 1.21
C HIS A 111 38.91 29.39 1.44
N ALA A 112 38.75 29.75 2.72
CA ALA A 112 39.44 30.82 3.41
C ALA A 112 39.23 30.60 4.92
#